data_AF-A0A9D4YEF9-F1
#
_entry.id   AF-A0A9D4YEF9-F1
#
_cell.length_a   1.000
_cell.length_b   1.000
_cell.length_c   1.000
_cell.angle_alpha   90.00
_cell.angle_beta   90.00
_cell.angle_gamma   90.00
#
_symmetry.space_group_name_H-M   'P 1'
#
loop_
_entity.id
_entity.type
_entity.pdbx_description
1 polymer ?
#
loop_
_entity_poly.entity_id
_entity_poly.type
_entity_poly.pdbx_seq_one_letter_code
_entity_poly.pdbx_strand_id
1 'polypeptide(L)'
;MSFQDLESGRRNLINGKQNPTQAVASGVFQINTAVSTFQRLVNTLGTPKDTPELREKLHKTRLHIGQLVKDTSDKLKQASEIDHHVDVN
;
A
#
# COMPACT_ATOMS: atom_id res chain seq x y z
N MET A 1 12.11 7.27 -10.99
CA MET A 1 11.37 8.45 -10.53
C MET A 1 10.58 8.04 -9.30
N SER A 2 11.03 8.48 -8.12
CA SER A 2 10.40 8.12 -6.84
C SER A 2 9.23 9.06 -6.55
N PHE A 3 8.24 8.58 -5.79
CA PHE A 3 7.12 9.41 -5.31
C PHE A 3 7.62 10.60 -4.45
N GLN A 4 8.84 10.51 -3.92
CA GLN A 4 9.51 11.58 -3.19
C GLN A 4 9.73 12.84 -4.04
N ASP A 5 10.06 12.72 -5.33
CA ASP A 5 10.41 13.86 -6.20
C ASP A 5 9.18 14.69 -6.60
N LEU A 6 8.00 14.06 -6.75
CA LEU A 6 6.75 14.75 -7.11
C LEU A 6 6.17 15.57 -5.96
N GLU A 7 6.49 15.22 -4.72
CA GLU A 7 5.94 15.88 -3.54
C GLU A 7 6.81 17.02 -3.00
N SER A 8 8.08 17.10 -3.38
CA SER A 8 9.01 18.12 -2.88
C SER A 8 8.60 19.55 -3.26
N GLY A 9 7.85 19.74 -4.34
CA GLY A 9 7.37 21.06 -4.79
C GLY A 9 6.17 21.63 -4.01
N ARG A 10 5.52 20.85 -3.14
CA ARG A 10 4.30 21.26 -2.40
C ARG A 10 4.45 21.27 -0.87
N ARG A 11 5.62 20.89 -0.36
CA ARG A 11 5.85 20.63 1.08
C ARG A 11 5.93 21.85 1.99
N ASN A 12 5.96 23.08 1.47
CA ASN A 12 6.25 24.25 2.29
C ASN A 12 5.03 24.93 2.95
N LEU A 13 3.80 24.39 2.84
CA LEU A 13 2.60 25.05 3.37
C LEU A 13 1.69 24.21 4.29
N ILE A 14 1.89 22.89 4.44
CA ILE A 14 0.93 22.06 5.18
C ILE A 14 1.63 21.18 6.22
N ASN A 15 1.69 21.77 7.40
CA ASN A 15 2.19 21.25 8.66
C ASN A 15 1.58 19.86 9.04
N GLY A 16 2.43 18.85 9.22
CA GLY A 16 2.36 17.85 10.30
C GLY A 16 1.28 16.75 10.33
N LYS A 17 0.24 16.76 9.49
CA LYS A 17 -0.71 15.65 9.39
C LYS A 17 -0.67 15.08 7.98
N GLN A 18 -0.20 13.83 7.82
CA GLN A 18 -0.38 13.12 6.56
C GLN A 18 -1.86 13.21 6.19
N ASN A 19 -2.17 13.80 5.03
CA ASN A 19 -3.56 13.91 4.59
C ASN A 19 -4.12 12.48 4.53
N PRO A 20 -5.27 12.19 5.16
CA PRO A 20 -5.83 10.83 5.20
C PRO A 20 -5.96 10.24 3.78
N THR A 21 -6.30 11.08 2.80
CA THR A 21 -6.29 10.75 1.36
C THR A 21 -4.94 10.27 0.82
N GLN A 22 -3.83 10.90 1.24
CA GLN A 22 -2.47 10.52 0.84
C GLN A 22 -2.06 9.18 1.47
N ALA A 23 -2.48 8.93 2.72
CA ALA A 23 -2.22 7.68 3.42
C ALA A 23 -2.97 6.50 2.77
N VAL A 24 -4.21 6.71 2.31
CA VAL A 24 -4.96 5.72 1.52
C VAL A 24 -4.32 5.50 0.14
N ALA A 25 -3.97 6.58 -0.58
CA ALA A 25 -3.37 6.48 -1.91
C ALA A 25 -2.04 5.70 -1.90
N SER A 26 -1.17 5.97 -0.91
CA SER A 26 0.08 5.23 -0.73
C SER A 26 -0.16 3.75 -0.38
N GLY A 27 -1.16 3.45 0.45
CA GLY A 27 -1.56 2.07 0.77
C GLY A 27 -1.99 1.29 -0.48
N VAL A 28 -2.85 1.88 -1.32
CA VAL A 28 -3.28 1.25 -2.60
C VAL A 28 -2.10 0.99 -3.53
N PHE A 29 -1.16 1.94 -3.64
CA PHE A 29 0.04 1.76 -4.44
C PHE A 29 0.92 0.60 -3.93
N GLN A 30 1.10 0.50 -2.61
CA GLN A 30 1.84 -0.59 -1.97
C GLN A 30 1.17 -1.94 -2.23
N ILE A 31 -0.16 -2.02 -2.12
CA ILE A 31 -0.94 -3.24 -2.42
C ILE A 31 -0.69 -3.68 -3.86
N ASN A 32 -0.82 -2.77 -4.85
CA ASN A 32 -0.58 -3.10 -6.26
C ASN A 32 0.84 -3.60 -6.51
N THR A 33 1.83 -2.98 -5.87
CA THR A 33 3.25 -3.38 -5.98
C THR A 33 3.48 -4.78 -5.38
N ALA A 34 2.91 -5.04 -4.21
CA ALA A 34 3.02 -6.32 -3.53
C ALA A 34 2.31 -7.44 -4.32
N VAL A 35 1.11 -7.16 -4.86
CA VAL A 35 0.37 -8.09 -5.74
C VAL A 35 1.15 -8.39 -7.02
N SER A 36 1.76 -7.39 -7.66
CA SER A 36 2.60 -7.60 -8.84
C SER A 36 3.82 -8.48 -8.53
N THR A 37 4.41 -8.30 -7.36
CA THR A 37 5.50 -9.16 -6.87
C THR A 37 5.02 -10.58 -6.61
N PHE A 38 3.86 -10.74 -5.96
CA PHE A 38 3.24 -12.02 -5.69
C PHE A 38 2.95 -12.79 -6.98
N GLN A 39 2.40 -12.13 -8.00
CA GLN A 39 2.12 -12.75 -9.30
C GLN A 39 3.40 -13.30 -9.95
N ARG A 40 4.51 -12.55 -9.87
CA ARG A 40 5.80 -13.02 -10.40
C ARG A 40 6.28 -14.28 -9.67
N LEU A 41 6.08 -14.36 -8.35
CA LEU A 41 6.44 -15.55 -7.55
C LEU A 41 5.50 -16.73 -7.84
N VAL A 42 4.20 -16.49 -8.04
CA VAL A 42 3.25 -17.53 -8.44
C VAL A 42 3.65 -18.12 -9.80
N ASN A 43 4.07 -17.28 -10.74
CA ASN A 43 4.50 -17.72 -12.08
C ASN A 43 5.78 -18.58 -12.07
N THR A 44 6.54 -18.63 -10.96
CA THR A 44 7.70 -19.53 -10.85
C THR A 44 7.35 -20.91 -10.31
N LEU A 45 6.15 -21.10 -9.75
CA LEU A 45 5.71 -22.40 -9.22
C LEU A 45 5.60 -23.44 -10.34
N GLY A 46 6.08 -24.65 -10.09
CA GLY A 46 6.09 -25.73 -11.08
C GLY A 46 7.09 -25.54 -12.23
N THR A 47 7.90 -24.48 -12.21
CA THR A 47 9.03 -24.30 -13.15
C THR A 47 10.33 -24.82 -12.51
N PRO A 48 11.44 -24.99 -13.26
CA PRO A 48 12.74 -25.32 -12.67
C PRO A 48 13.28 -24.27 -11.69
N LYS A 49 12.66 -23.08 -11.62
CA LYS A 49 12.97 -22.03 -10.65
C LYS A 49 12.17 -22.18 -9.35
N ASP A 50 11.30 -23.17 -9.23
CA ASP A 50 10.54 -23.41 -8.01
C ASP A 50 11.48 -23.95 -6.91
N THR A 51 11.77 -23.11 -5.90
CA THR A 51 12.59 -23.49 -4.75
C THR A 51 11.84 -23.25 -3.44
N PRO A 52 12.19 -23.95 -2.34
CA PRO A 52 11.59 -23.72 -1.03
C PRO A 52 11.65 -22.26 -0.57
N GLU A 53 12.75 -21.56 -0.85
CA GLU A 53 12.95 -20.15 -0.47
C GLU A 53 11.99 -19.23 -1.22
N LEU A 54 11.72 -19.51 -2.50
CA LEU A 54 10.74 -18.75 -3.29
C LEU A 54 9.31 -19.02 -2.84
N ARG A 55 9.00 -20.25 -2.42
CA ARG A 55 7.70 -20.59 -1.80
C ARG A 55 7.51 -19.88 -0.46
N GLU A 56 8.54 -19.84 0.38
CA GLU A 56 8.49 -19.10 1.64
C GLU A 56 8.27 -17.60 1.39
N LYS A 57 9.00 -17.02 0.42
CA LYS A 57 8.80 -15.63 0.01
C LYS A 57 7.37 -15.39 -0.49
N LEU A 58 6.81 -16.30 -1.28
CA LEU A 58 5.43 -16.24 -1.75
C LEU A 58 4.44 -16.21 -0.57
N HIS A 59 4.63 -17.08 0.44
CA HIS A 59 3.79 -17.07 1.64
C HIS A 59 3.91 -15.76 2.42
N LYS A 60 5.13 -15.25 2.63
CA LYS A 60 5.36 -13.96 3.29
C LYS A 60 4.72 -12.80 2.52
N THR A 61 4.85 -12.77 1.19
CA THR A 61 4.23 -11.73 0.36
C THR A 61 2.70 -11.79 0.43
N ARG A 62 2.09 -12.99 0.47
CA ARG A 62 0.64 -13.14 0.68
C ARG A 62 0.19 -12.52 2.01
N LEU A 63 0.89 -12.84 3.11
CA LEU A 63 0.58 -12.29 4.43
C LEU A 63 0.75 -10.76 4.45
N HIS A 64 1.81 -10.25 3.84
CA HIS A 64 2.08 -8.83 3.75
C HIS A 64 0.97 -8.07 2.98
N ILE A 65 0.49 -8.61 1.86
CA ILE A 65 -0.66 -8.04 1.14
C ILE A 65 -1.88 -7.97 2.06
N GLY A 66 -2.15 -9.05 2.80
CA GLY A 66 -3.26 -9.08 3.77
C GLY A 66 -3.15 -7.99 4.84
N GLN A 67 -1.95 -7.71 5.34
CA GLN A 67 -1.71 -6.62 6.28
C GLN A 67 -1.92 -5.25 5.63
N LEU A 68 -1.34 -5.01 4.44
CA LEU A 68 -1.51 -3.76 3.71
C LEU A 68 -2.98 -3.43 3.43
N VAL A 69 -3.78 -4.44 3.06
CA VAL A 69 -5.22 -4.27 2.82
C VAL A 69 -5.94 -3.85 4.10
N LYS A 70 -5.64 -4.48 5.24
CA LYS A 70 -6.22 -4.09 6.54
C LYS A 70 -5.85 -2.65 6.90
N ASP A 71 -4.56 -2.33 6.90
CA ASP A 71 -4.06 -1.00 7.26
C ASP A 71 -4.64 0.10 6.36
N THR A 72 -4.76 -0.19 5.05
CA THR A 72 -5.33 0.77 4.09
C THR A 72 -6.83 0.94 4.30
N SER A 73 -7.55 -0.13 4.65
CA SER A 73 -8.99 -0.07 4.97
C SER A 73 -9.24 0.73 6.25
N ASP A 74 -8.41 0.55 7.28
CA ASP A 74 -8.50 1.32 8.53
C ASP A 74 -8.25 2.81 8.28
N LYS A 75 -7.24 3.13 7.46
CA LYS A 75 -6.97 4.52 7.03
C LYS A 75 -8.12 5.11 6.22
N LEU A 76 -8.74 4.32 5.34
CA LEU A 76 -9.90 4.74 4.54
C LEU A 76 -11.10 5.05 5.44
N LYS A 77 -11.36 4.21 6.45
CA LYS A 77 -12.42 4.44 7.42
C LYS A 77 -12.19 5.75 8.18
N GLN A 78 -10.98 5.96 8.69
CA GLN A 78 -10.60 7.21 9.37
C GLN A 78 -10.74 8.44 8.44
N ALA A 79 -10.34 8.30 7.18
CA ALA A 79 -10.49 9.36 6.18
C ALA A 79 -11.96 9.76 5.97
N SER A 80 -12.83 8.76 5.86
CA SER A 80 -14.27 8.95 5.66
C SER A 80 -14.93 9.60 6.88
N GLU A 81 -14.56 9.20 8.10
CA GLU A 81 -15.06 9.80 9.34
C GLU A 81 -14.69 11.28 9.47
N ILE A 82 -13.46 11.65 9.06
CA ILE A 82 -13.02 13.05 9.05
C ILE A 82 -13.83 13.88 8.05
N ASP A 83 -14.06 13.34 6.84
CA ASP A 83 -14.83 14.02 5.80
C ASP A 83 -16.29 14.29 6.23
N HIS A 84 -16.92 13.29 6.87
CA HIS A 84 -18.28 13.42 7.41
C HIS A 84 -18.42 14.44 8.55
N HIS A 85 -17.38 14.67 9.34
CA HIS A 85 -17.39 15.69 10.40
C HIS A 85 -17.21 17.12 9.85
N VAL A 86 -16.64 17.28 8.67
CA VAL A 86 -16.46 18.60 8.03
C VAL A 86 -17.76 19.11 7.41
N ASP A 87 -18.65 18.23 6.95
CA ASP A 87 -19.89 18.59 6.23
C ASP A 87 -21.09 18.92 7.15
N VAL A 88 -20.95 18.79 8.47
CA VAL A 88 -22.05 18.97 9.46
C VAL A 88 -21.91 20.18 10.39
N ASN A 89 -21.07 21.18 10.07
CA ASN A 89 -20.92 22.38 10.89
C ASN A 89 -20.99 23.71 10.12
#